data_AF-W3XJ48-F1
#
_entry.id   AF-W3XJ48-F1
#
_cell.length_a   1.000
_cell.length_b   1.000
_cell.length_c   1.000
_cell.angle_alpha   90.00
_cell.angle_beta   90.00
_cell.angle_gamma   90.00
#
_symmetry.space_group_name_H-M   'P 1'
#
loop_
_entity.id
_entity.type
_entity.pdbx_description
1 polymer ?
#
loop_
_entity_poly.entity_id
_entity_poly.type
_entity_poly.pdbx_seq_one_letter_code
_entity_poly.pdbx_strand_id
1 'polypeptide(L)'
;MAHLASHLSQPAIYSPSVARAAASTAKDWSYIDGWLRTKFRGQNVPPFERNADTLKALLALAAQNEAADEEREQLSRIEAAVLNDVKTAEAEAEAEADAVARRLQKTELDDDDDDDDDDDDDDDDDDDDDNHNNNNGGTSIDATSFANDIVSALENSLSKDGAVALDAMASVAIELGLPCPTPEELGCKFVELQARAYELEQATERVGLLQKYLERESSKADTFLRDLQGSEFIPPPNLAKQNADLQSRVKSTAEQLPELCAQAASLEASIGAPSLTVDEVRQDEQDYLAILGKKKEMDARVKAFAGLPPDLEAARQELEALRSQLRAATQKRDAGWEGLVERESPFKPRSRRPN
;
A
#
# COMPACT_ATOMS: atom_id res chain seq x y z
N MET A 1 53.84 41.19 18.91
CA MET A 1 52.93 40.53 19.86
C MET A 1 51.50 40.70 19.34
N ALA A 2 51.12 39.87 18.38
CA ALA A 2 49.85 39.93 17.67
C ALA A 2 49.24 38.54 17.60
N HIS A 3 48.73 38.03 18.72
CA HIS A 3 47.86 36.87 18.80
C HIS A 3 47.15 36.97 20.15
N LEU A 4 45.83 37.22 20.15
CA LEU A 4 44.86 36.89 21.23
C LEU A 4 43.56 37.72 21.08
N ALA A 5 43.00 37.80 19.87
CA ALA A 5 41.69 38.42 19.66
C ALA A 5 40.89 37.77 18.52
N SER A 6 40.99 36.45 18.35
CA SER A 6 40.30 35.72 17.29
C SER A 6 39.44 34.54 17.79
N HIS A 7 38.88 34.61 19.01
CA HIS A 7 38.00 33.55 19.53
C HIS A 7 36.59 34.03 19.94
N LEU A 8 36.17 35.26 19.62
CA LEU A 8 34.80 35.68 19.92
C LEU A 8 34.05 36.23 18.70
N SER A 9 34.27 35.62 17.55
CA SER A 9 33.31 35.69 16.44
C SER A 9 32.77 34.29 16.18
N GLN A 10 31.87 33.83 17.04
CA GLN A 10 30.90 32.83 16.63
C GLN A 10 29.78 33.59 15.91
N PRO A 11 29.55 33.35 14.62
CA PRO A 11 28.42 33.92 13.91
C PRO A 11 27.13 33.34 14.49
N ALA A 12 26.15 34.19 14.73
CA ALA A 12 24.79 33.78 15.00
C ALA A 12 24.22 33.08 13.74
N ILE A 13 24.06 31.74 13.72
CA ILE A 13 23.49 31.01 12.57
C ILE A 13 22.33 30.06 12.94
N TYR A 14 21.82 30.03 14.17
CA TYR A 14 20.68 29.17 14.49
C TYR A 14 19.43 29.98 14.81
N SER A 15 18.70 30.36 13.76
CA SER A 15 17.29 30.73 13.91
C SER A 15 16.50 29.51 14.39
N PRO A 16 15.64 29.62 15.41
CA PRO A 16 14.81 28.51 15.91
C PRO A 16 14.03 27.76 14.83
N SER A 17 13.66 28.44 13.74
CA SER A 17 12.96 27.84 12.61
C SER A 17 13.84 26.87 11.80
N VAL A 18 15.11 27.21 11.60
CA VAL A 18 16.09 26.34 10.90
C VAL A 18 16.41 25.13 11.76
N ALA A 19 16.55 25.32 13.08
CA ALA A 19 16.75 24.24 14.02
C ALA A 19 15.54 23.27 14.06
N ARG A 20 14.31 23.79 13.99
CA ARG A 20 13.10 22.94 13.89
C ARG A 20 13.03 22.17 12.58
N ALA A 21 13.35 22.79 11.44
CA ALA A 21 13.37 22.11 10.15
C ALA A 21 14.46 21.02 10.08
N ALA A 22 15.64 21.28 10.66
CA ALA A 22 16.70 20.27 10.81
C ALA A 22 16.26 19.12 11.74
N ALA A 23 15.55 19.42 12.82
CA ALA A 23 15.04 18.41 13.73
C ALA A 23 13.91 17.56 13.12
N SER A 24 13.02 18.14 12.30
CA SER A 24 11.97 17.39 11.61
C SER A 24 12.57 16.48 10.54
N THR A 25 13.49 17.00 9.72
CA THR A 25 14.17 16.18 8.71
C THR A 25 14.99 15.05 9.33
N ALA A 26 15.65 15.28 10.47
CA ALA A 26 16.33 14.21 11.22
C ALA A 26 15.36 13.13 11.73
N LYS A 27 14.14 13.52 12.15
CA LYS A 27 13.10 12.57 12.56
C LYS A 27 12.61 11.74 11.38
N ASP A 28 12.37 12.37 10.23
CA ASP A 28 11.92 11.67 9.02
C ASP A 28 12.96 10.64 8.54
N TRP A 29 14.25 10.99 8.62
CA TRP A 29 15.33 10.04 8.37
C TRP A 29 15.35 8.88 9.36
N SER A 30 15.10 9.12 10.65
CA SER A 30 15.04 8.05 11.65
C SER A 30 13.87 7.08 11.41
N TYR A 31 12.75 7.58 10.90
CA TYR A 31 11.60 6.76 10.52
C TYR A 31 11.95 5.89 9.30
N ILE A 32 12.52 6.47 8.24
CA ILE A 32 12.97 5.72 7.06
C ILE A 32 14.02 4.67 7.44
N ASP A 33 14.99 5.00 8.29
CA ASP A 33 16.02 4.05 8.72
C ASP A 33 15.42 2.85 9.47
N GLY A 34 14.39 3.08 10.29
CA GLY A 34 13.62 2.01 10.93
C GLY A 34 12.82 1.18 9.91
N TRP A 35 12.15 1.85 8.98
CA TRP A 35 11.35 1.21 7.93
C TRP A 35 12.19 0.34 6.98
N LEU A 36 13.34 0.87 6.51
CA LEU A 36 14.29 0.12 5.68
C LEU A 36 14.83 -1.10 6.43
N ARG A 37 15.20 -0.99 7.71
CA ARG A 37 15.65 -2.15 8.51
C ARG A 37 14.60 -3.26 8.57
N THR A 38 13.33 -2.89 8.68
CA THR A 38 12.22 -3.84 8.67
C THR A 38 12.07 -4.51 7.31
N LYS A 39 12.07 -3.74 6.21
CA LYS A 39 11.91 -4.29 4.85
C LYS A 39 13.12 -5.15 4.42
N PHE A 40 14.34 -4.81 4.83
CA PHE A 40 15.55 -5.58 4.54
C PHE A 40 15.81 -6.74 5.52
N ARG A 41 14.96 -6.96 6.55
CA ARG A 41 15.03 -8.12 7.47
C ARG A 41 16.43 -8.41 8.04
N GLY A 42 17.20 -7.37 8.33
CA GLY A 42 18.56 -7.47 8.86
C GLY A 42 19.68 -7.61 7.81
N GLN A 43 19.38 -7.59 6.51
CA GLN A 43 20.38 -7.37 5.46
C GLN A 43 20.84 -5.90 5.45
N ASN A 44 22.07 -5.69 4.99
CA ASN A 44 22.66 -4.35 4.93
C ASN A 44 21.95 -3.53 3.84
N VAL A 45 21.37 -2.40 4.23
CA VAL A 45 20.73 -1.46 3.31
C VAL A 45 21.80 -0.94 2.33
N PRO A 46 21.57 -0.98 1.00
CA PRO A 46 22.51 -0.41 0.03
C PRO A 46 22.83 1.06 0.35
N PRO A 47 24.08 1.52 0.14
CA PRO A 47 24.42 2.92 0.36
C PRO A 47 23.70 3.80 -0.67
N PHE A 48 23.08 4.88 -0.21
CA PHE A 48 22.44 5.87 -1.06
C PHE A 48 22.73 7.28 -0.54
N GLU A 49 22.59 8.28 -1.42
CA GLU A 49 22.79 9.68 -1.07
C GLU A 49 21.64 10.18 -0.18
N ARG A 50 21.95 10.76 0.98
CA ARG A 50 20.95 11.39 1.85
C ARG A 50 20.73 12.84 1.45
N ASN A 51 19.87 13.05 0.46
CA ASN A 51 19.45 14.37 -0.02
C ASN A 51 17.94 14.60 0.23
N ALA A 52 17.43 15.82 0.02
CA ALA A 52 16.03 16.12 0.29
C ALA A 52 15.05 15.35 -0.64
N ASP A 53 15.47 15.12 -1.88
CA ASP A 53 14.66 14.44 -2.89
C ASP A 53 14.52 12.94 -2.60
N THR A 54 15.60 12.29 -2.16
CA THR A 54 15.61 10.89 -1.70
C THR A 54 14.80 10.73 -0.43
N LEU A 55 14.85 11.67 0.52
CA LEU A 55 13.97 11.66 1.69
C LEU A 55 12.50 11.67 1.26
N LYS A 56 12.13 12.57 0.34
CA LYS A 56 10.77 12.68 -0.18
C LYS A 56 10.32 11.40 -0.90
N ALA A 57 11.18 10.85 -1.76
CA ALA A 57 10.90 9.62 -2.49
C ALA A 57 10.73 8.41 -1.55
N LEU A 58 11.61 8.28 -0.54
CA LEU A 58 11.54 7.18 0.44
C LEU A 58 10.34 7.31 1.38
N LEU A 59 9.96 8.52 1.79
CA LEU A 59 8.72 8.74 2.54
C LEU A 59 7.49 8.37 1.71
N ALA A 60 7.45 8.77 0.43
CA ALA A 60 6.35 8.42 -0.47
C ALA A 60 6.26 6.90 -0.65
N LEU A 61 7.40 6.23 -0.87
CA LEU A 61 7.46 4.77 -1.00
C LEU A 61 7.07 4.05 0.30
N ALA A 62 7.47 4.57 1.47
CA ALA A 62 7.06 4.02 2.76
C ALA A 62 5.55 4.12 2.94
N ALA A 63 4.95 5.28 2.65
CA ALA A 63 3.52 5.49 2.73
C ALA A 63 2.74 4.60 1.73
N GLN A 64 3.24 4.45 0.49
CA GLN A 64 2.62 3.55 -0.50
C GLN A 64 2.69 2.09 -0.06
N ASN A 65 3.81 1.66 0.55
CA ASN A 65 3.92 0.30 1.07
C ASN A 65 2.98 0.08 2.26
N GLU A 66 2.85 1.04 3.18
CA GLU A 66 1.91 0.95 4.30
C GLU A 66 0.46 0.88 3.78
N ALA A 67 0.08 1.72 2.82
CA ALA A 67 -1.24 1.67 2.19
C ALA A 67 -1.51 0.32 1.50
N ALA A 68 -0.53 -0.19 0.74
CA ALA A 68 -0.66 -1.50 0.09
C ALA A 68 -0.72 -2.65 1.11
N ASP A 69 0.03 -2.57 2.22
CA ASP A 69 -0.02 -3.55 3.30
C ASP A 69 -1.40 -3.51 4.00
N GLU A 70 -2.00 -2.32 4.20
CA GLU A 70 -3.36 -2.14 4.73
C GLU A 70 -4.43 -2.71 3.77
N GLU A 71 -4.34 -2.44 2.47
CA GLU A 71 -5.25 -2.99 1.46
C GLU A 71 -5.20 -4.53 1.42
N ARG A 72 -3.99 -5.10 1.48
CA ARG A 72 -3.81 -6.56 1.54
C ARG A 72 -4.42 -7.16 2.79
N GLU A 73 -4.28 -6.50 3.94
CA GLU A 73 -4.90 -6.94 5.18
C GLU A 73 -6.43 -6.88 5.08
N GLN A 74 -6.99 -5.82 4.48
CA GLN A 74 -8.43 -5.71 4.25
C GLN A 74 -8.95 -6.80 3.31
N LEU A 75 -8.26 -7.04 2.19
CA LEU A 75 -8.61 -8.12 1.25
C LEU A 75 -8.56 -9.49 1.94
N SER A 76 -7.51 -9.78 2.70
CA SER A 76 -7.40 -11.03 3.45
C SER A 76 -8.52 -11.22 4.47
N ARG A 77 -8.94 -10.15 5.15
CA ARG A 77 -10.10 -10.20 6.08
C ARG A 77 -11.41 -10.47 5.35
N ILE A 78 -11.63 -9.82 4.20
CA ILE A 78 -12.83 -10.02 3.38
C ILE A 78 -12.85 -11.45 2.85
N GLU A 79 -11.75 -11.93 2.30
CA GLU A 79 -11.61 -13.31 1.81
C GLU A 79 -11.90 -14.32 2.93
N ALA A 80 -11.32 -14.12 4.12
CA ALA A 80 -11.59 -14.99 5.27
C ALA A 80 -13.07 -14.99 5.68
N ALA A 81 -13.75 -13.84 5.63
CA ALA A 81 -15.17 -13.74 5.91
C ALA A 81 -16.01 -14.46 4.84
N VAL A 82 -15.74 -14.21 3.56
CA VAL A 82 -16.43 -14.87 2.43
C VAL A 82 -16.23 -16.38 2.48
N LEU A 83 -15.02 -16.85 2.76
CA LEU A 83 -14.71 -18.27 2.83
C LEU A 83 -15.41 -18.94 4.02
N ASN A 84 -15.60 -18.22 5.13
CA ASN A 84 -16.41 -18.68 6.24
C ASN A 84 -17.89 -18.78 5.87
N ASP A 85 -18.44 -17.76 5.19
CA ASP A 85 -19.84 -17.75 4.74
C ASP A 85 -20.11 -18.89 3.75
N VAL A 86 -19.20 -19.13 2.79
CA VAL A 86 -19.30 -20.26 1.85
C VAL A 86 -19.24 -21.59 2.60
N LYS A 87 -18.32 -21.76 3.55
CA LYS A 87 -18.25 -22.99 4.37
C LYS A 87 -19.52 -23.21 5.18
N THR A 88 -20.13 -22.15 5.72
CA THR A 88 -21.40 -22.27 6.44
C THR A 88 -22.53 -22.67 5.50
N ALA A 89 -22.61 -22.09 4.31
CA ALA A 89 -23.61 -22.44 3.30
C ALA A 89 -23.41 -23.87 2.76
N GLU A 90 -22.17 -24.31 2.58
CA GLU A 90 -21.85 -25.68 2.18
C GLU A 90 -22.21 -26.69 3.27
N ALA A 91 -21.93 -26.40 4.54
CA ALA A 91 -22.34 -27.26 5.65
C ALA A 91 -23.87 -27.35 5.80
N GLU A 92 -24.58 -26.24 5.56
CA GLU A 92 -26.05 -26.23 5.52
C GLU A 92 -26.59 -27.04 4.34
N ALA A 93 -26.00 -26.90 3.16
CA ALA A 93 -26.38 -27.66 1.96
C ALA A 93 -26.03 -29.16 2.07
N GLU A 94 -24.90 -29.51 2.66
CA GLU A 94 -24.50 -30.91 2.91
C GLU A 94 -25.44 -31.56 3.94
N ALA A 95 -25.85 -30.83 4.99
CA ALA A 95 -26.84 -31.31 5.94
C ALA A 95 -28.23 -31.51 5.29
N GLU A 96 -28.60 -30.66 4.34
CA GLU A 96 -29.83 -30.81 3.55
C GLU A 96 -29.73 -32.00 2.58
N ALA A 97 -28.60 -32.15 1.88
CA ALA A 97 -28.32 -33.26 0.98
C ALA A 97 -28.30 -34.61 1.72
N ASP A 98 -27.69 -34.70 2.89
CA ASP A 98 -27.72 -35.90 3.74
C ASP A 98 -29.14 -36.24 4.23
N ALA A 99 -29.96 -35.22 4.51
CA ALA A 99 -31.36 -35.41 4.88
C ALA A 99 -32.20 -35.93 3.69
N VAL A 100 -31.87 -35.49 2.46
CA VAL A 100 -32.50 -35.95 1.22
C VAL A 100 -32.01 -37.35 0.84
N ALA A 101 -30.72 -37.64 0.93
CA ALA A 101 -30.14 -38.97 0.68
C ALA A 101 -30.69 -40.03 1.64
N ARG A 102 -30.92 -39.70 2.92
CA ARG A 102 -31.62 -40.59 3.87
C ARG A 102 -33.09 -40.82 3.54
N ARG A 103 -33.75 -39.90 2.83
CA ARG A 103 -35.11 -40.09 2.32
C ARG A 103 -35.12 -41.00 1.09
N LEU A 104 -34.12 -40.88 0.21
CA LEU A 104 -33.99 -41.64 -1.03
C LEU A 104 -33.45 -43.08 -0.81
N GLN A 105 -32.59 -43.31 0.19
CA GLN A 105 -32.19 -44.68 0.58
C GLN A 105 -33.37 -45.54 1.10
N LYS A 106 -34.56 -44.97 1.32
CA LYS A 106 -35.76 -45.72 1.66
C LYS A 106 -36.52 -46.22 0.41
N THR A 107 -36.15 -45.79 -0.80
CA THR A 107 -36.95 -46.00 -2.03
C THR A 107 -36.30 -46.83 -3.13
N GLU A 108 -35.01 -47.16 -3.10
CA GLU A 108 -34.35 -47.90 -4.21
C GLU A 108 -33.72 -49.23 -3.76
N LEU A 109 -34.54 -50.28 -3.83
CA LEU A 109 -34.14 -51.62 -4.25
C LEU A 109 -34.86 -51.82 -5.58
N ASP A 110 -34.13 -51.91 -6.69
CA ASP A 110 -34.42 -52.72 -7.90
C ASP A 110 -33.63 -52.18 -9.12
N ASP A 111 -33.08 -53.13 -9.88
CA ASP A 111 -32.67 -53.08 -11.31
C ASP A 111 -31.19 -52.79 -11.69
N ASP A 112 -30.49 -53.92 -11.70
CA ASP A 112 -29.40 -54.46 -12.53
C ASP A 112 -29.24 -54.05 -14.03
N ASP A 113 -28.02 -54.37 -14.54
CA ASP A 113 -27.60 -54.69 -15.94
C ASP A 113 -27.54 -53.54 -16.99
N ASP A 114 -26.62 -53.45 -17.97
CA ASP A 114 -25.44 -54.19 -18.45
C ASP A 114 -24.81 -53.37 -19.63
N ASP A 115 -23.55 -53.67 -19.95
CA ASP A 115 -22.91 -53.76 -21.30
C ASP A 115 -22.87 -52.53 -22.26
N ASP A 116 -21.67 -52.08 -22.68
CA ASP A 116 -20.93 -52.44 -23.92
C ASP A 116 -21.08 -51.28 -24.94
N ASP A 117 -20.23 -50.94 -25.90
CA ASP A 117 -18.85 -51.21 -26.33
C ASP A 117 -18.62 -50.22 -27.51
N ASP A 118 -17.41 -50.20 -28.07
CA ASP A 118 -17.08 -49.80 -29.46
C ASP A 118 -17.10 -48.30 -29.82
N ASP A 119 -16.24 -47.77 -30.70
CA ASP A 119 -14.92 -48.07 -31.26
C ASP A 119 -14.69 -46.95 -32.33
N ASP A 120 -13.47 -46.92 -32.90
CA ASP A 120 -13.13 -46.37 -34.23
C ASP A 120 -13.04 -44.83 -34.41
N ASP A 121 -12.15 -44.26 -35.22
CA ASP A 121 -10.82 -44.58 -35.78
C ASP A 121 -10.47 -43.38 -36.71
N ASP A 122 -9.23 -43.35 -37.24
CA ASP A 122 -8.78 -42.70 -38.49
C ASP A 122 -8.61 -41.15 -38.53
N ASP A 123 -7.64 -40.54 -39.21
CA ASP A 123 -6.35 -40.91 -39.83
C ASP A 123 -5.77 -39.61 -40.47
N ASP A 124 -4.45 -39.60 -40.73
CA ASP A 124 -3.74 -38.96 -41.88
C ASP A 124 -3.77 -37.42 -42.07
N ASP A 125 -2.78 -36.70 -42.62
CA ASP A 125 -1.42 -36.97 -43.12
C ASP A 125 -0.75 -35.61 -43.49
N ASP A 126 0.58 -35.66 -43.60
CA ASP A 126 1.46 -35.04 -44.63
C ASP A 126 1.80 -33.52 -44.70
N ASP A 127 3.10 -33.29 -44.49
CA ASP A 127 4.14 -32.82 -45.43
C ASP A 127 4.43 -31.34 -45.77
N ASP A 128 5.73 -31.05 -45.60
CA ASP A 128 6.70 -30.45 -46.54
C ASP A 128 6.86 -28.92 -46.76
N ASP A 129 7.98 -28.43 -46.19
CA ASP A 129 9.25 -28.06 -46.87
C ASP A 129 9.58 -26.64 -47.40
N ASP A 130 10.88 -26.36 -47.30
CA ASP A 130 11.78 -25.52 -48.11
C ASP A 130 11.96 -23.98 -47.94
N ASN A 131 13.02 -23.63 -47.19
CA ASN A 131 14.29 -23.03 -47.66
C ASN A 131 14.33 -22.09 -48.90
N HIS A 132 14.89 -20.88 -48.72
CA HIS A 132 15.58 -20.15 -49.80
C HIS A 132 16.81 -19.34 -49.36
N ASN A 133 17.78 -19.37 -50.26
CA ASN A 133 19.17 -18.91 -50.25
C ASN A 133 19.34 -17.38 -50.55
N ASN A 134 20.51 -16.79 -50.19
CA ASN A 134 21.50 -16.19 -51.13
C ASN A 134 22.26 -14.92 -50.62
N ASN A 135 23.53 -15.12 -50.26
CA ASN A 135 24.79 -14.51 -50.76
C ASN A 135 24.97 -12.98 -51.06
N ASN A 136 26.07 -12.45 -50.51
CA ASN A 136 27.24 -11.85 -51.20
C ASN A 136 27.67 -10.43 -50.73
N GLY A 137 28.99 -10.28 -50.53
CA GLY A 137 29.66 -9.06 -50.09
C GLY A 137 30.21 -8.17 -51.22
N GLY A 138 30.65 -6.98 -50.81
CA GLY A 138 31.34 -6.00 -51.63
C GLY A 138 32.09 -4.98 -50.76
N THR A 139 33.41 -4.92 -50.93
CA THR A 139 34.35 -3.98 -50.32
C THR A 139 34.27 -2.60 -50.94
N SER A 140 34.03 -1.59 -50.10
CA SER A 140 34.32 -0.18 -50.30
C SER A 140 35.05 0.27 -49.03
N ILE A 141 36.11 1.08 -49.12
CA ILE A 141 36.74 1.67 -47.93
C ILE A 141 36.86 3.17 -48.17
N ASP A 142 36.26 4.00 -47.33
CA ASP A 142 34.83 4.12 -47.00
C ASP A 142 34.76 5.31 -46.04
N ALA A 143 33.80 6.22 -46.22
CA ALA A 143 33.42 7.11 -45.12
C ALA A 143 32.94 6.30 -43.89
N THR A 144 32.46 5.06 -44.14
CA THR A 144 32.22 4.03 -43.13
C THR A 144 33.50 3.59 -42.41
N SER A 145 34.71 3.62 -43.00
CA SER A 145 35.94 3.20 -42.32
C SER A 145 36.31 4.15 -41.19
N PHE A 146 36.21 5.47 -41.43
CA PHE A 146 36.43 6.47 -40.37
C PHE A 146 35.31 6.43 -39.32
N ALA A 147 34.07 6.20 -39.75
CA ALA A 147 32.95 5.98 -38.83
C ALA A 147 33.17 4.71 -37.98
N ASN A 148 33.67 3.63 -38.59
CA ASN A 148 34.00 2.37 -37.93
C ASN A 148 35.18 2.55 -36.97
N ASP A 149 36.19 3.35 -37.34
CA ASP A 149 37.31 3.67 -36.43
C ASP A 149 36.83 4.48 -35.21
N ILE A 150 35.89 5.42 -35.38
CA ILE A 150 35.25 6.15 -34.28
C ILE A 150 34.38 5.21 -33.43
N VAL A 151 33.59 4.36 -34.07
CA VAL A 151 32.72 3.37 -33.40
C VAL A 151 33.58 2.40 -32.59
N SER A 152 34.66 1.87 -33.15
CA SER A 152 35.60 1.01 -32.42
C SER A 152 36.32 1.75 -31.30
N ALA A 153 36.64 3.04 -31.45
CA ALA A 153 37.19 3.85 -30.35
C ALA A 153 36.16 4.06 -29.22
N LEU A 154 34.89 4.25 -29.55
CA LEU A 154 33.78 4.35 -28.59
C LEU A 154 33.53 3.02 -27.89
N GLU A 155 33.48 1.90 -28.62
CA GLU A 155 33.37 0.53 -28.10
C GLU A 155 34.49 0.21 -27.11
N ASN A 156 35.73 0.58 -27.43
CA ASN A 156 36.88 0.38 -26.53
C ASN A 156 36.86 1.29 -25.29
N SER A 157 36.12 2.41 -25.34
CA SER A 157 35.98 3.34 -24.21
C SER A 157 34.80 3.02 -23.29
N LEU A 158 33.91 2.12 -23.72
CA LEU A 158 32.71 1.77 -22.99
C LEU A 158 33.04 0.79 -21.84
N SER A 159 32.42 0.98 -20.68
CA SER A 159 32.52 -0.01 -19.60
C SER A 159 31.83 -1.31 -20.03
N LYS A 160 32.25 -2.43 -19.42
CA LYS A 160 31.59 -3.74 -19.64
C LYS A 160 30.09 -3.67 -19.39
N ASP A 161 29.68 -2.94 -18.36
CA ASP A 161 28.27 -2.74 -18.02
C ASP A 161 27.53 -1.87 -19.05
N GLY A 162 28.19 -0.85 -19.59
CA GLY A 162 27.63 -0.01 -20.66
C GLY A 162 27.40 -0.78 -21.95
N ALA A 163 28.32 -1.69 -22.30
CA ALA A 163 28.18 -2.54 -23.48
C ALA A 163 26.99 -3.50 -23.36
N VAL A 164 26.85 -4.15 -22.21
CA VAL A 164 25.70 -5.04 -21.92
C VAL A 164 24.38 -4.27 -21.92
N ALA A 165 24.36 -3.06 -21.36
CA ALA A 165 23.15 -2.23 -21.35
C ALA A 165 22.73 -1.79 -22.77
N LEU A 166 23.68 -1.39 -23.61
CA LEU A 166 23.38 -1.03 -25.01
C LEU A 166 22.92 -2.23 -25.84
N ASP A 167 23.52 -3.40 -25.65
CA ASP A 167 23.11 -4.65 -26.32
C ASP A 167 21.67 -5.03 -25.93
N ALA A 168 21.33 -4.95 -24.64
CA ALA A 168 19.97 -5.18 -24.15
C ALA A 168 18.96 -4.13 -24.66
N MET A 169 19.35 -2.86 -24.77
CA MET A 169 18.48 -1.83 -25.35
C MET A 169 18.27 -2.06 -26.85
N ALA A 170 19.31 -2.47 -27.58
CA ALA A 170 19.22 -2.81 -28.99
C ALA A 170 18.31 -4.03 -29.22
N SER A 171 18.44 -5.08 -28.40
CA SER A 171 17.59 -6.26 -28.49
C SER A 171 16.11 -5.92 -28.23
N VAL A 172 15.81 -5.17 -27.17
CA VAL A 172 14.45 -4.74 -26.85
C VAL A 172 13.90 -3.81 -27.95
N ALA A 173 14.72 -2.93 -28.52
CA ALA A 173 14.28 -2.07 -29.61
C ALA A 173 13.94 -2.86 -30.88
N ILE A 174 14.70 -3.92 -31.19
CA ILE A 174 14.41 -4.82 -32.31
C ILE A 174 13.09 -5.56 -32.07
N GLU A 175 12.90 -6.12 -30.89
CA GLU A 175 11.66 -6.82 -30.51
C GLU A 175 10.43 -5.91 -30.57
N LEU A 176 10.58 -4.64 -30.17
CA LEU A 176 9.53 -3.63 -30.23
C LEU A 176 9.38 -2.98 -31.62
N GLY A 177 10.26 -3.29 -32.58
CA GLY A 177 10.25 -2.70 -33.92
C GLY A 177 10.55 -1.20 -33.94
N LEU A 178 11.38 -0.70 -33.00
CA LEU A 178 11.73 0.71 -32.87
C LEU A 178 13.05 1.03 -33.61
N PRO A 179 13.03 1.82 -34.69
CA PRO A 179 14.20 2.05 -35.53
C PRO A 179 15.28 2.95 -34.90
N CYS A 180 14.93 3.79 -33.92
CA CYS A 180 15.85 4.69 -33.20
C CYS A 180 15.44 4.78 -31.72
N PRO A 181 15.80 3.79 -30.88
CA PRO A 181 15.32 3.76 -29.50
C PRO A 181 16.00 4.83 -28.63
N THR A 182 15.22 5.73 -28.05
CA THR A 182 15.66 6.49 -26.89
C THR A 182 15.34 5.71 -25.59
N PRO A 183 16.15 5.84 -24.52
CA PRO A 183 15.88 5.16 -23.25
C PRO A 183 14.52 5.55 -22.65
N GLU A 184 14.06 6.78 -22.89
CA GLU A 184 12.75 7.26 -22.45
C GLU A 184 11.61 6.57 -23.20
N GLU A 185 11.71 6.43 -24.53
CA GLU A 185 10.72 5.73 -25.34
C GLU A 185 10.65 4.24 -24.98
N LEU A 186 11.80 3.60 -24.79
CA LEU A 186 11.86 2.20 -24.33
C LEU A 186 11.25 2.04 -22.93
N GLY A 187 11.54 2.96 -22.00
CA GLY A 187 10.93 2.97 -20.67
C GLY A 187 9.42 3.12 -20.70
N CYS A 188 8.90 4.05 -21.51
CA CYS A 188 7.45 4.21 -21.71
C CYS A 188 6.81 2.95 -22.28
N LYS A 189 7.43 2.33 -23.30
CA LYS A 189 6.93 1.09 -23.90
C LYS A 189 6.97 -0.09 -22.95
N PHE A 190 8.00 -0.18 -22.11
CA PHE A 190 8.09 -1.19 -21.06
C PHE A 190 6.94 -1.06 -20.05
N VAL A 191 6.67 0.15 -19.55
CA VAL A 191 5.57 0.40 -18.61
C VAL A 191 4.22 0.11 -19.28
N GLU A 192 4.04 0.49 -20.55
CA GLU A 192 2.83 0.20 -21.32
C GLU A 192 2.59 -1.31 -21.47
N LEU A 193 3.64 -2.08 -21.79
CA LEU A 193 3.55 -3.54 -21.89
C LEU A 193 3.29 -4.19 -20.54
N GLN A 194 3.94 -3.71 -19.48
CA GLN A 194 3.72 -4.22 -18.13
C GLN A 194 2.28 -3.97 -17.66
N ALA A 195 1.73 -2.79 -17.95
CA ALA A 195 0.34 -2.47 -17.66
C ALA A 195 -0.61 -3.40 -18.41
N ARG A 196 -0.39 -3.60 -19.72
CA ARG A 196 -1.20 -4.53 -20.54
C ARG A 196 -1.11 -5.98 -20.07
N ALA A 197 0.08 -6.44 -19.70
CA ALA A 197 0.27 -7.80 -19.19
C ALA A 197 -0.55 -8.01 -17.91
N TYR A 198 -0.50 -7.04 -16.99
CA TYR A 198 -1.26 -7.10 -15.74
C TYR A 198 -2.78 -6.99 -15.96
N GLU A 199 -3.22 -6.16 -16.90
CA GLU A 199 -4.64 -6.07 -17.28
C GLU A 199 -5.16 -7.41 -17.84
N LEU A 200 -4.37 -8.07 -18.69
CA LEU A 200 -4.72 -9.36 -19.27
C LEU A 200 -4.72 -10.48 -18.23
N GLU A 201 -3.77 -10.47 -17.29
CA GLU A 201 -3.71 -11.42 -16.18
C GLU A 201 -4.97 -11.31 -15.31
N GLN A 202 -5.32 -10.09 -14.88
CA GLN A 202 -6.56 -9.85 -14.13
C GLN A 202 -7.82 -10.22 -14.93
N ALA A 203 -7.86 -9.92 -16.23
CA ALA A 203 -9.00 -10.29 -17.08
C ALA A 203 -9.15 -11.82 -17.15
N THR A 204 -8.04 -12.55 -17.23
CA THR A 204 -8.01 -14.02 -17.25
C THR A 204 -8.52 -14.59 -15.93
N GLU A 205 -8.08 -14.06 -14.79
CA GLU A 205 -8.59 -14.48 -13.48
C GLU A 205 -10.09 -14.23 -13.35
N ARG A 206 -10.57 -13.04 -13.78
CA ARG A 206 -11.99 -12.68 -13.72
C ARG A 206 -12.84 -13.59 -14.62
N VAL A 207 -12.38 -13.89 -15.83
CA VAL A 207 -13.06 -14.83 -16.73
C VAL A 207 -13.08 -16.23 -16.12
N GLY A 208 -11.98 -16.67 -15.49
CA GLY A 208 -11.93 -17.96 -14.80
C GLY A 208 -12.93 -18.06 -13.64
N LEU A 209 -13.13 -16.98 -12.88
CA LEU A 209 -14.18 -16.93 -11.84
C LEU A 209 -15.58 -17.00 -12.44
N LEU A 210 -15.84 -16.27 -13.53
CA LEU A 210 -17.13 -16.29 -14.22
C LEU A 210 -17.44 -17.69 -14.78
N GLN A 211 -16.44 -18.35 -15.35
CA GLN A 211 -16.56 -19.71 -15.87
C GLN A 211 -16.98 -20.68 -14.75
N LYS A 212 -16.26 -20.67 -13.61
CA LYS A 212 -16.61 -21.52 -12.46
C LYS A 212 -18.02 -21.26 -11.94
N TYR A 213 -18.43 -19.99 -11.92
CA TYR A 213 -19.80 -19.64 -11.53
C TYR A 213 -20.84 -20.19 -12.52
N LEU A 214 -20.60 -20.04 -13.82
CA LEU A 214 -21.47 -20.57 -14.87
C LEU A 214 -21.54 -22.10 -14.82
N GLU A 215 -20.43 -22.80 -14.62
CA GLU A 215 -20.38 -24.26 -14.47
C GLU A 215 -21.16 -24.73 -13.23
N ARG A 216 -21.04 -24.00 -12.11
CA ARG A 216 -21.82 -24.30 -10.91
C ARG A 216 -23.31 -24.10 -11.17
N GLU A 217 -23.68 -23.02 -11.84
CA GLU A 217 -25.09 -22.71 -12.11
C GLU A 217 -25.70 -23.63 -13.17
N SER A 218 -24.93 -24.01 -14.20
CA SER A 218 -25.35 -25.01 -15.19
C SER A 218 -25.53 -26.38 -14.53
N SER A 219 -24.59 -26.79 -13.67
CA SER A 219 -24.71 -28.07 -12.95
C SER A 219 -25.97 -28.10 -12.08
N LYS A 220 -26.30 -27.01 -11.37
CA LYS A 220 -27.56 -26.91 -10.61
C LYS A 220 -28.79 -26.94 -11.52
N ALA A 221 -28.73 -26.27 -12.67
CA ALA A 221 -29.83 -26.29 -13.63
C ALA A 221 -30.03 -27.71 -14.18
N ASP A 222 -28.95 -28.44 -14.45
CA ASP A 222 -28.98 -29.81 -14.95
C ASP A 222 -29.49 -30.80 -13.89
N THR A 223 -29.13 -30.62 -12.62
CA THR A 223 -29.71 -31.42 -11.53
C THR A 223 -31.20 -31.11 -11.39
N PHE A 224 -31.58 -29.83 -11.43
CA PHE A 224 -32.98 -29.43 -11.33
C PHE A 224 -33.83 -29.92 -12.51
N LEU A 225 -33.28 -29.89 -13.74
CA LEU A 225 -33.93 -30.45 -14.92
C LEU A 225 -34.10 -31.96 -14.81
N ARG A 226 -33.09 -32.68 -14.31
CA ARG A 226 -33.20 -34.13 -14.03
C ARG A 226 -34.30 -34.41 -13.01
N ASP A 227 -34.37 -33.63 -11.93
CA ASP A 227 -35.42 -33.77 -10.92
C ASP A 227 -36.82 -33.52 -11.50
N LEU A 228 -36.97 -32.52 -12.38
CA LEU A 228 -38.23 -32.22 -13.05
C LEU A 228 -38.62 -33.27 -14.11
N GLN A 229 -37.64 -33.85 -14.79
CA GLN A 229 -37.84 -34.86 -15.83
C GLN A 229 -38.03 -36.27 -15.26
N GLY A 230 -37.62 -36.50 -14.01
CA GLY A 230 -37.89 -37.73 -13.28
C GLY A 230 -39.39 -38.02 -13.21
N SER A 231 -39.78 -39.28 -13.46
CA SER A 231 -41.18 -39.72 -13.45
C SER A 231 -41.88 -39.60 -12.10
N GLU A 232 -41.13 -39.28 -11.03
CA GLU A 232 -41.61 -39.07 -9.67
C GLU A 232 -41.97 -37.61 -9.35
N PHE A 233 -41.71 -36.66 -10.26
CA PHE A 233 -41.98 -35.24 -10.01
C PHE A 233 -43.48 -34.96 -9.95
N ILE A 234 -44.00 -34.83 -8.73
CA ILE A 234 -45.35 -34.32 -8.47
C ILE A 234 -45.20 -32.84 -8.12
N PRO A 235 -45.68 -31.90 -8.97
CA PRO A 235 -45.61 -30.49 -8.64
C PRO A 235 -46.31 -30.24 -7.31
N PRO A 236 -45.67 -29.55 -6.35
CA PRO A 236 -46.26 -29.29 -5.05
C PRO A 236 -47.65 -28.65 -5.21
N PRO A 237 -48.69 -29.10 -4.49
CA PRO A 237 -50.07 -28.64 -4.71
C PRO A 237 -50.28 -27.15 -4.42
N ASN A 238 -49.29 -26.48 -3.85
CA ASN A 238 -49.29 -25.05 -3.53
C ASN A 238 -48.48 -24.20 -4.54
N LEU A 239 -47.81 -24.80 -5.53
CA LEU A 239 -46.97 -24.08 -6.50
C LEU A 239 -47.77 -23.08 -7.32
N ALA A 240 -48.99 -23.44 -7.74
CA ALA A 240 -49.86 -22.53 -8.49
C ALA A 240 -50.28 -21.30 -7.67
N LYS A 241 -50.53 -21.48 -6.37
CA LYS A 241 -50.85 -20.37 -5.47
C LYS A 241 -49.62 -19.51 -5.20
N GLN A 242 -48.46 -20.12 -4.95
CA GLN A 242 -47.21 -19.39 -4.76
C GLN A 242 -46.79 -18.63 -6.02
N ASN A 243 -46.98 -19.20 -7.21
CA ASN A 243 -46.73 -18.49 -8.47
C ASN A 243 -47.69 -17.31 -8.66
N ALA A 244 -48.97 -17.46 -8.32
CA ALA A 244 -49.91 -16.35 -8.36
C ALA A 244 -49.53 -15.24 -7.36
N ASP A 245 -49.09 -15.61 -6.15
CA ASP A 245 -48.62 -14.66 -5.14
C ASP A 245 -47.31 -13.96 -5.58
N LEU A 246 -46.36 -14.69 -6.16
CA LEU A 246 -45.12 -14.14 -6.72
C LEU A 246 -45.40 -13.21 -7.90
N GLN A 247 -46.29 -13.58 -8.81
CA GLN A 247 -46.71 -12.71 -9.92
C GLN A 247 -47.40 -11.44 -9.41
N SER A 248 -48.24 -11.56 -8.39
CA SER A 248 -48.88 -10.40 -7.74
C SER A 248 -47.84 -9.48 -7.08
N ARG A 249 -46.86 -10.05 -6.37
CA ARG A 249 -45.75 -9.30 -5.77
C ARG A 249 -44.87 -8.63 -6.81
N VAL A 250 -44.48 -9.33 -7.87
CA VAL A 250 -43.69 -8.78 -8.99
C VAL A 250 -44.46 -7.66 -9.67
N LYS A 251 -45.77 -7.83 -9.88
CA LYS A 251 -46.60 -6.77 -10.44
C LYS A 251 -46.65 -5.55 -9.50
N SER A 252 -46.83 -5.77 -8.21
CA SER A 252 -46.81 -4.69 -7.21
C SER A 252 -45.46 -3.98 -7.13
N THR A 253 -44.34 -4.69 -7.18
CA THR A 253 -43.01 -4.06 -7.14
C THR A 253 -42.67 -3.38 -8.47
N ALA A 254 -43.11 -3.93 -9.60
CA ALA A 254 -42.99 -3.30 -10.92
C ALA A 254 -43.82 -2.02 -11.02
N GLU A 255 -45.02 -1.99 -10.42
CA GLU A 255 -45.85 -0.78 -10.30
C GLU A 255 -45.18 0.28 -9.40
N GLN A 256 -44.42 -0.13 -8.38
CA GLN A 256 -43.66 0.76 -7.48
C GLN A 256 -42.32 1.23 -8.07
N LEU A 257 -41.76 0.50 -9.03
CA LEU A 257 -40.47 0.78 -9.66
C LEU A 257 -40.36 2.20 -10.26
N PRO A 258 -41.32 2.70 -11.06
CA PRO A 258 -41.26 4.07 -11.58
C PRO A 258 -41.39 5.12 -10.47
N GLU A 259 -42.13 4.84 -9.40
CA GLU A 259 -42.23 5.73 -8.25
C GLU A 259 -40.90 5.79 -7.49
N LEU A 260 -40.27 4.65 -7.24
CA LEU A 260 -38.93 4.58 -6.62
C LEU A 260 -37.85 5.21 -7.49
N CYS A 261 -37.90 5.02 -8.81
CA CYS A 261 -37.00 5.72 -9.75
C CYS A 261 -37.24 7.24 -9.73
N ALA A 262 -38.49 7.70 -9.65
CA ALA A 262 -38.80 9.13 -9.51
C ALA A 262 -38.38 9.68 -8.14
N GLN A 263 -38.52 8.90 -7.07
CA GLN A 263 -38.03 9.23 -5.74
C GLN A 263 -36.49 9.30 -5.74
N ALA A 264 -35.79 8.36 -6.37
CA ALA A 264 -34.35 8.40 -6.55
C ALA A 264 -33.92 9.62 -7.37
N ALA A 265 -34.58 9.91 -8.50
CA ALA A 265 -34.30 11.11 -9.30
C ALA A 265 -34.61 12.42 -8.57
N SER A 266 -35.65 12.45 -7.72
CA SER A 266 -35.98 13.63 -6.90
C SER A 266 -35.05 13.78 -5.70
N LEU A 267 -34.56 12.68 -5.13
CA LEU A 267 -33.50 12.67 -4.12
C LEU A 267 -32.18 13.12 -4.75
N GLU A 268 -31.82 12.63 -5.93
CA GLU A 268 -30.70 13.12 -6.73
C GLU A 268 -30.87 14.61 -7.09
N ALA A 269 -32.07 15.10 -7.32
CA ALA A 269 -32.31 16.53 -7.60
C ALA A 269 -32.31 17.42 -6.34
N SER A 270 -32.75 16.89 -5.19
CA SER A 270 -32.87 17.65 -3.93
C SER A 270 -31.62 17.59 -3.06
N ILE A 271 -30.92 16.46 -3.08
CA ILE A 271 -29.65 16.24 -2.39
C ILE A 271 -28.49 16.58 -3.34
N GLY A 272 -28.72 16.55 -4.66
CA GLY A 272 -27.63 16.30 -5.60
C GLY A 272 -27.19 14.85 -5.38
N ALA A 273 -27.11 14.01 -6.42
CA ALA A 273 -25.96 13.12 -6.37
C ALA A 273 -24.77 14.08 -6.21
N PRO A 274 -23.96 14.04 -5.13
CA PRO A 274 -22.81 14.91 -5.09
C PRO A 274 -22.01 14.50 -6.31
N SER A 275 -22.03 15.33 -7.35
CA SER A 275 -20.97 15.39 -8.33
C SER A 275 -19.81 15.92 -7.51
N LEU A 276 -19.25 15.03 -6.68
CA LEU A 276 -18.15 15.30 -5.77
C LEU A 276 -17.00 15.62 -6.70
N THR A 277 -16.91 16.90 -7.03
CA THR A 277 -16.02 17.35 -8.07
C THR A 277 -14.64 17.25 -7.45
N VAL A 278 -13.64 16.83 -8.22
CA VAL A 278 -12.27 16.70 -7.71
C VAL A 278 -11.80 18.00 -7.04
N ASP A 279 -12.30 19.15 -7.50
CA ASP A 279 -12.05 20.46 -6.89
C ASP A 279 -12.68 20.66 -5.51
N GLU A 280 -13.86 20.10 -5.25
CA GLU A 280 -14.53 20.16 -3.93
C GLU A 280 -13.82 19.26 -2.93
N VAL A 281 -13.46 18.02 -3.34
CA VAL A 281 -12.65 17.12 -2.51
C VAL A 281 -11.30 17.73 -2.16
N ARG A 282 -10.67 18.41 -3.12
CA ARG A 282 -9.39 19.12 -2.91
C ARG A 282 -9.55 20.30 -1.94
N GLN A 283 -10.69 21.00 -1.97
CA GLN A 283 -10.96 22.09 -1.05
C GLN A 283 -11.19 21.55 0.38
N ASP A 284 -11.97 20.49 0.51
CA ASP A 284 -12.21 19.81 1.80
C ASP A 284 -10.90 19.25 2.38
N GLU A 285 -10.02 18.69 1.56
CA GLU A 285 -8.69 18.26 1.96
C GLU A 285 -7.85 19.44 2.49
N GLN A 286 -7.87 20.58 1.82
CA GLN A 286 -7.14 21.77 2.27
C GLN A 286 -7.67 22.28 3.62
N ASP A 287 -8.99 22.31 3.79
CA ASP A 287 -9.62 22.75 5.04
C ASP A 287 -9.32 21.78 6.18
N TYR A 288 -9.36 20.47 5.90
CA TYR A 288 -8.95 19.44 6.85
C TYR A 288 -7.48 19.58 7.25
N LEU A 289 -6.57 19.77 6.29
CA LEU A 289 -5.15 19.98 6.57
C LEU A 289 -4.92 21.25 7.39
N ALA A 290 -5.69 22.32 7.17
CA ALA A 290 -5.64 23.53 7.97
C ALA A 290 -6.09 23.28 9.42
N ILE A 291 -7.18 22.52 9.62
CA ILE A 291 -7.65 22.11 10.95
C ILE A 291 -6.61 21.22 11.65
N LEU A 292 -6.01 20.28 10.91
CA LEU A 292 -4.96 19.41 11.44
C LEU A 292 -3.72 20.21 11.86
N GLY A 293 -3.35 21.23 11.09
CA GLY A 293 -2.30 22.18 11.46
C GLY A 293 -2.61 22.91 12.79
N LYS A 294 -3.83 23.43 12.94
CA LYS A 294 -4.29 24.06 14.19
C LYS A 294 -4.28 23.08 15.35
N LYS A 295 -4.73 21.84 15.13
CA LYS A 295 -4.69 20.78 16.16
C LYS A 295 -3.25 20.51 16.60
N LYS A 296 -2.33 20.32 15.66
CA LYS A 296 -0.91 20.10 15.97
C LYS A 296 -0.31 21.27 16.77
N GLU A 297 -0.70 22.51 16.46
CA GLU A 297 -0.29 23.67 17.24
C GLU A 297 -0.86 23.65 18.66
N MET A 298 -2.16 23.36 18.82
CA MET A 298 -2.78 23.24 20.14
C MET A 298 -2.18 22.10 20.95
N ASP A 299 -1.97 20.93 20.34
CA ASP A 299 -1.34 19.78 20.96
C ASP A 299 0.10 20.11 21.38
N ALA A 300 0.85 20.89 20.59
CA ALA A 300 2.18 21.35 20.97
C ALA A 300 2.13 22.31 22.18
N ARG A 301 1.12 23.21 22.23
CA ARG A 301 0.89 24.09 23.39
C ARG A 301 0.52 23.27 24.62
N VAL A 302 -0.40 22.31 24.50
CA VAL A 302 -0.83 21.43 25.61
C VAL A 302 0.34 20.57 26.10
N LYS A 303 1.15 20.03 25.18
CA LYS A 303 2.33 19.23 25.51
C LYS A 303 3.39 20.03 26.26
N ALA A 304 3.52 21.32 26.02
CA ALA A 304 4.40 22.19 26.82
C ALA A 304 3.96 22.29 28.30
N PHE A 305 2.68 22.01 28.58
CA PHE A 305 2.13 21.92 29.93
C PHE A 305 1.97 20.47 30.42
N ALA A 306 2.42 19.47 29.66
CA ALA A 306 2.37 18.06 30.08
C ALA A 306 3.30 17.85 31.28
N GLY A 307 2.71 17.47 32.41
CA GLY A 307 3.41 17.26 33.68
C GLY A 307 3.06 18.26 34.78
N LEU A 308 2.31 19.33 34.47
CA LEU A 308 1.70 20.15 35.52
C LEU A 308 0.48 19.43 36.09
N PRO A 309 0.32 19.38 37.43
CA PRO A 309 -0.94 18.97 38.04
C PRO A 309 -2.11 19.77 37.44
N PRO A 310 -3.28 19.14 37.21
CA PRO A 310 -4.44 19.84 36.63
C PRO A 310 -4.96 20.96 37.54
N ASP A 311 -4.54 20.99 38.80
CA ASP A 311 -4.86 22.02 39.78
C ASP A 311 -3.70 23.03 39.93
N LEU A 312 -4.02 24.32 39.69
CA LEU A 312 -3.10 25.44 39.79
C LEU A 312 -2.54 25.63 41.20
N GLU A 313 -3.31 25.29 42.24
CA GLU A 313 -2.85 25.42 43.63
C GLU A 313 -1.83 24.35 43.99
N ALA A 314 -2.05 23.10 43.55
CA ALA A 314 -1.11 22.01 43.74
C ALA A 314 0.25 22.29 43.06
N ALA A 315 0.24 22.79 41.81
CA ALA A 315 1.46 23.17 41.09
C ALA A 315 2.24 24.30 41.80
N ARG A 316 1.54 25.26 42.42
CA ARG A 316 2.16 26.34 43.21
C ARG A 316 2.82 25.82 44.49
N GLN A 317 2.17 24.88 45.17
CA GLN A 317 2.71 24.28 46.39
C GLN A 317 4.00 23.50 46.10
N GLU A 318 4.05 22.73 45.02
CA GLU A 318 5.24 21.98 44.62
C GLU A 318 6.40 22.90 44.21
N LEU A 319 6.11 24.00 43.50
CA LEU A 319 7.10 25.00 43.14
C LEU A 319 7.68 25.70 44.39
N GLU A 320 6.83 26.06 45.37
CA GLU A 320 7.30 26.66 46.62
C GLU A 320 8.10 25.67 47.47
N ALA A 321 7.73 24.38 47.47
CA ALA A 321 8.52 23.32 48.09
C ALA A 321 9.91 23.22 47.46
N LEU A 322 10.03 23.18 46.13
CA LEU A 322 11.32 23.16 45.43
C LEU A 322 12.14 24.44 45.70
N ARG A 323 11.51 25.62 45.75
CA ARG A 323 12.17 26.87 46.14
C ARG A 323 12.70 26.83 47.56
N SER A 324 11.96 26.22 48.49
CA SER A 324 12.42 26.06 49.87
C SER A 324 13.65 25.13 49.94
N GLN A 325 13.67 24.05 49.16
CA GLN A 325 14.80 23.13 49.05
C GLN A 325 16.04 23.82 48.44
N LEU A 326 15.86 24.63 47.40
CA LEU A 326 16.95 25.42 46.80
C LEU A 326 17.54 26.41 47.82
N ARG A 327 16.68 27.11 48.57
CA ARG A 327 17.12 28.04 49.63
C ARG A 327 17.89 27.32 50.72
N ALA A 328 17.42 26.16 51.17
CA ALA A 328 18.12 25.34 52.17
C ALA A 328 19.47 24.82 51.66
N ALA A 329 19.55 24.36 50.41
CA ALA A 329 20.79 23.94 49.79
C ALA A 329 21.78 25.11 49.65
N THR A 330 21.29 26.30 49.30
CA THR A 330 22.09 27.52 49.24
C THR A 330 22.63 27.91 50.61
N GLN A 331 21.80 27.88 51.66
CA GLN A 331 22.27 28.14 53.03
C GLN A 331 23.30 27.13 53.51
N LYS A 332 23.12 25.84 53.22
CA LYS A 332 24.11 24.79 53.54
C LYS A 332 25.44 25.05 52.83
N ARG A 333 25.36 25.42 51.55
CA ARG A 333 26.52 25.79 50.75
C ARG A 333 27.22 26.97 51.43
N ASP A 334 26.50 28.05 51.67
CA ASP A 334 27.06 29.30 52.20
C ASP A 334 27.64 29.11 53.61
N ALA A 335 27.00 28.33 54.49
CA ALA A 335 27.56 27.96 55.80
C ALA A 335 28.83 27.10 55.67
N GLY A 336 28.88 26.20 54.68
CA GLY A 336 30.09 25.44 54.34
C GLY A 336 31.22 26.35 53.85
N TRP A 337 30.91 27.35 53.02
CA TRP A 337 31.87 28.37 52.59
C TRP A 337 32.34 29.22 53.76
N GLU A 338 31.44 29.70 54.62
CA GLU A 338 31.78 30.50 55.80
C GLU A 338 32.70 29.72 56.74
N GLY A 339 32.41 28.44 57.02
CA GLY A 339 33.29 27.60 57.81
C GLY A 339 34.67 27.34 57.17
N LEU A 340 34.77 27.30 55.84
CA LEU A 340 36.06 27.25 55.14
C LEU A 340 36.80 28.59 55.25
N VAL A 341 36.09 29.71 55.06
CA VAL A 341 36.64 31.06 55.13
C VAL A 341 37.12 31.38 56.53
N GLU A 342 36.40 31.01 57.58
CA GLU A 342 36.81 31.21 58.98
C GLU A 342 38.08 30.43 59.34
N ARG A 343 38.22 29.21 58.81
CA ARG A 343 39.42 28.37 58.98
C ARG A 343 40.66 28.96 58.29
N GLU A 344 40.48 29.54 57.11
CA GLU A 344 41.55 30.16 56.32
C GLU A 344 41.76 31.65 56.67
N SER A 345 40.86 32.26 57.46
CA SER A 345 41.00 33.64 57.91
C SER A 345 41.96 33.72 59.10
N PRO A 346 43.07 34.49 59.01
CA PRO A 346 43.97 34.65 60.13
C PRO A 346 43.28 35.40 61.28
N PHE A 347 43.02 34.70 62.38
CA PHE A 347 42.54 35.30 63.62
C PHE A 347 43.54 36.37 64.07
N LYS A 348 43.19 37.66 63.98
CA LYS A 348 44.03 38.76 64.47
C LYS A 348 43.68 39.00 65.95
N PRO A 349 44.46 38.51 66.93
CA PRO A 349 44.16 38.78 68.34
C PRO A 349 44.25 40.29 68.58
N ARG A 350 43.20 40.87 69.18
CA ARG A 350 43.21 42.25 69.67
C ARG A 350 44.28 42.36 70.76
N SER A 351 45.46 42.85 70.39
CA SER A 351 46.50 43.28 71.31
C SER A 351 45.92 44.34 72.25
N ARG A 352 45.71 43.97 73.52
CA ARG A 352 45.65 44.91 74.65
C ARG A 352 46.90 45.78 74.61
N ARG A 353 46.76 47.10 74.52
CA ARG A 353 47.87 48.02 74.80
C ARG A 353 47.87 48.33 76.31
N PRO A 354 49.03 48.29 76.98
CA PRO A 354 49.18 48.86 78.31
C PRO A 354 49.39 50.37 78.20
N ASN A 355 48.61 51.13 78.96
CA ASN A 355 49.02 52.28 79.79
C ASN A 355 47.83 52.73 80.62
#